data_AF-A0ABD3XTA2-F1
#
_entry.id   AF-A0ABD3XTA2-F1
#
_cell.length_a   1.000
_cell.length_b   1.000
_cell.length_c   1.000
_cell.angle_alpha   90.00
_cell.angle_beta   90.00
_cell.angle_gamma   90.00
#
_symmetry.space_group_name_H-M   'P 1'
#
loop_
_entity.id
_entity.type
_entity.pdbx_description
1 polymer ?
#
loop_
_entity_poly.entity_id
_entity_poly.type
_entity_poly.pdbx_seq_one_letter_code
_entity_poly.pdbx_strand_id
1 'polypeptide(L)'
;MDVFGNYGDHTNMPSVPIDNRTSLINPIQDDVQSQMLIAEDSSDHSQYLEDSSEHFQYSEESSEYSSDSDDFDYEMTKHRKRRKLGQKYLKEIRSYLSDKPTIVHLVDKDFSIDNTIDDDELEKLKRTIFEVASQQRYWGEQIPTTWFLLEQQLIKLRDAGVKVISRSDVEKLNKEGTVQIKDSEEMDLFLTYLHETGTIIYFNIEVLRDNIILDPIWLIDALKLLINAHPNLPESPAENESQSDSPADSAIRQKWRDFKEKGVLSPELVDALWTKEKYPELHANKDHLLRVMEQFNIIAKPRSFSEIGVKVS
;
A
#
# COMPACT_ATOMS: atom_id res chain seq x y z
N MET A 1 74.52 -3.06 -31.97
CA MET A 1 74.72 -3.12 -30.52
C MET A 1 73.32 -3.26 -29.93
N ASP A 2 72.75 -4.45 -30.01
CA ASP A 2 72.94 -5.60 -29.08
C ASP A 2 71.97 -5.45 -27.88
N VAL A 3 71.24 -6.43 -27.35
CA VAL A 3 71.09 -7.88 -27.59
C VAL A 3 69.81 -8.31 -26.81
N PHE A 4 69.15 -9.34 -27.35
CA PHE A 4 68.13 -10.30 -26.86
C PHE A 4 67.82 -10.54 -25.35
N GLY A 5 66.57 -11.02 -25.12
CA GLY A 5 66.14 -11.98 -24.07
C GLY A 5 64.66 -11.78 -23.66
N ASN A 6 63.59 -12.46 -24.18
CA ASN A 6 63.18 -13.90 -24.11
C ASN A 6 63.12 -14.43 -22.66
N TYR A 7 62.09 -15.06 -22.06
CA TYR A 7 60.88 -15.85 -22.39
C TYR A 7 59.88 -15.68 -21.19
N GLY A 8 58.59 -16.05 -21.19
CA GLY A 8 57.89 -17.04 -22.00
C GLY A 8 56.37 -17.12 -21.80
N ASP A 9 55.87 -18.11 -22.52
CA ASP A 9 54.55 -18.54 -22.97
C ASP A 9 53.58 -19.01 -21.87
N HIS A 10 52.26 -18.84 -22.09
CA HIS A 10 51.25 -19.91 -21.99
C HIS A 10 49.93 -19.47 -22.66
N THR A 11 49.82 -19.87 -23.92
CA THR A 11 48.61 -20.25 -24.68
C THR A 11 47.32 -20.52 -23.89
N ASN A 12 46.20 -19.90 -24.31
CA ASN A 12 44.91 -20.61 -24.44
C ASN A 12 43.94 -19.96 -25.44
N MET A 13 43.36 -20.83 -26.27
CA MET A 13 42.40 -20.70 -27.39
C MET A 13 40.97 -20.24 -26.95
N PRO A 14 39.92 -20.26 -27.83
CA PRO A 14 39.76 -19.77 -29.20
C PRO A 14 38.46 -18.94 -29.40
N SER A 15 38.28 -18.40 -30.60
CA SER A 15 37.09 -17.70 -31.07
C SER A 15 36.10 -18.63 -31.83
N VAL A 16 34.79 -18.31 -31.74
CA VAL A 16 33.63 -18.64 -32.65
C VAL A 16 33.01 -20.05 -32.45
N PRO A 17 31.65 -20.26 -32.41
CA PRO A 17 30.65 -19.67 -33.31
C PRO A 17 29.33 -19.10 -32.75
N ILE A 18 28.83 -18.13 -33.52
CA ILE A 18 27.45 -17.66 -33.60
C ILE A 18 26.62 -18.80 -34.19
N ASP A 19 25.57 -19.24 -33.49
CA ASP A 19 24.48 -20.00 -34.11
C ASP A 19 23.12 -19.61 -33.54
N ASN A 20 22.35 -19.00 -34.43
CA ASN A 20 20.91 -18.89 -34.55
C ASN A 20 20.04 -19.75 -33.60
N ARG A 21 19.26 -19.06 -32.76
CA ARG A 21 17.86 -19.44 -32.51
C ARG A 21 16.95 -18.21 -32.60
N THR A 22 16.81 -17.72 -33.82
CA THR A 22 15.66 -16.95 -34.28
C THR A 22 14.56 -17.93 -34.66
N SER A 23 13.68 -18.26 -33.73
CA SER A 23 12.37 -18.89 -33.93
C SER A 23 11.77 -19.09 -32.53
N LEU A 24 10.91 -18.20 -32.05
CA LEU A 24 9.47 -18.29 -32.26
C LEU A 24 8.86 -16.90 -31.97
N ILE A 25 8.80 -16.06 -33.00
CA ILE A 25 7.81 -14.99 -33.07
C ILE A 25 6.83 -15.47 -34.13
N ASN A 26 5.65 -15.89 -33.70
CA ASN A 26 4.46 -15.98 -34.52
C ASN A 26 3.23 -15.66 -33.65
N PRO A 27 2.15 -15.17 -34.27
CA PRO A 27 1.37 -14.06 -33.75
C PRO A 27 0.21 -14.54 -32.87
N ILE A 28 0.02 -13.93 -31.71
CA ILE A 28 -1.21 -14.13 -30.96
C ILE A 28 -2.18 -13.03 -31.40
N GLN A 29 -2.91 -13.35 -32.46
CA GLN A 29 -4.06 -12.60 -32.94
C GLN A 29 -5.39 -13.27 -32.50
N ASP A 30 -5.33 -14.18 -31.51
CA ASP A 30 -6.48 -15.00 -31.07
C ASP A 30 -6.85 -14.88 -29.58
N ASP A 31 -6.24 -13.99 -28.79
CA ASP A 31 -6.49 -13.94 -27.33
C ASP A 31 -7.52 -12.91 -26.86
N VAL A 32 -8.21 -12.23 -27.79
CA VAL A 32 -9.29 -11.29 -27.46
C VAL A 32 -10.63 -12.01 -27.25
N GLN A 33 -10.75 -13.28 -27.66
CA GLN A 33 -11.95 -14.09 -27.41
C GLN A 33 -11.83 -15.07 -26.23
N SER A 34 -10.62 -15.39 -25.76
CA SER A 34 -10.41 -16.28 -24.61
C SER A 34 -10.60 -15.59 -23.25
N GLN A 35 -10.46 -14.26 -23.18
CA GLN A 35 -10.70 -13.49 -21.95
C GLN A 35 -12.19 -13.16 -21.70
N MET A 36 -13.09 -13.54 -22.60
CA MET A 36 -14.54 -13.38 -22.43
C MET A 36 -15.23 -14.65 -21.89
N LEU A 37 -14.47 -15.71 -21.58
CA LEU A 37 -15.00 -17.03 -21.18
C LEU A 37 -14.41 -17.58 -19.86
N ILE A 38 -13.71 -16.76 -19.08
CA ILE A 38 -13.21 -17.12 -17.73
C ILE A 38 -13.70 -16.10 -16.70
N ALA A 39 -15.00 -15.79 -16.74
CA ALA A 39 -15.69 -15.02 -15.72
C ALA A 39 -16.93 -15.78 -15.20
N GLU A 40 -16.84 -17.10 -15.11
CA GLU A 40 -17.85 -17.97 -14.49
C GLU A 40 -17.17 -19.21 -13.88
N ASP A 41 -16.26 -19.02 -12.93
CA ASP A 41 -16.06 -19.92 -11.78
C ASP A 41 -14.91 -19.41 -10.90
N SER A 42 -15.25 -18.80 -9.77
CA SER A 42 -14.32 -18.54 -8.67
C SER A 42 -15.13 -18.45 -7.38
N SER A 43 -15.68 -19.61 -7.01
CA SER A 43 -16.03 -19.93 -5.64
C SER A 43 -14.73 -20.26 -4.89
N ASP A 44 -14.00 -19.26 -4.40
CA ASP A 44 -13.04 -19.44 -3.29
C ASP A 44 -12.48 -18.11 -2.75
N HIS A 45 -13.34 -17.29 -2.13
CA HIS A 45 -12.90 -16.13 -1.34
C HIS A 45 -13.77 -15.92 -0.08
N SER A 46 -14.04 -17.02 0.66
CA SER A 46 -14.74 -16.98 1.95
C SER A 46 -13.87 -17.46 3.13
N GLN A 47 -12.58 -17.10 3.18
CA GLN A 47 -11.69 -17.54 4.27
C GLN A 47 -10.90 -16.43 4.98
N TYR A 48 -11.29 -15.16 4.85
CA TYR A 48 -10.57 -14.05 5.50
C TYR A 48 -11.43 -13.08 6.31
N LEU A 49 -12.56 -13.55 6.88
CA LEU A 49 -13.41 -12.74 7.77
C LEU A 49 -13.83 -13.44 9.08
N GLU A 50 -13.09 -14.45 9.55
CA GLU A 50 -13.47 -15.18 10.78
C GLU A 50 -12.76 -14.75 12.07
N ASP A 51 -11.77 -13.84 12.06
CA ASP A 51 -10.93 -13.64 13.25
C ASP A 51 -11.06 -12.25 13.93
N SER A 52 -12.23 -11.63 13.90
CA SER A 52 -12.47 -10.37 14.65
C SER A 52 -13.85 -10.23 15.29
N SER A 53 -14.53 -11.35 15.57
CA SER A 53 -15.79 -11.35 16.32
C SER A 53 -15.64 -12.11 17.63
N GLU A 54 -14.99 -11.51 18.62
CA GLU A 54 -15.20 -11.91 20.01
C GLU A 54 -15.81 -10.76 20.84
N HIS A 55 -16.96 -11.11 21.44
CA HIS A 55 -17.65 -10.46 22.56
C HIS A 55 -18.54 -9.24 22.27
N PHE A 56 -19.67 -9.50 21.61
CA PHE A 56 -20.96 -8.98 22.07
C PHE A 56 -21.97 -10.12 22.14
N GLN A 57 -22.20 -10.67 23.34
CA GLN A 57 -23.26 -11.65 23.57
C GLN A 57 -24.63 -10.96 23.43
N TYR A 58 -25.31 -11.19 22.32
CA TYR A 58 -26.78 -11.07 22.28
C TYR A 58 -27.37 -12.42 22.68
N SER A 59 -28.20 -12.40 23.72
CA SER A 59 -28.99 -13.53 24.17
C SER A 59 -30.10 -13.78 23.16
N GLU A 60 -29.99 -14.86 22.38
CA GLU A 60 -31.13 -15.38 21.61
C GLU A 60 -31.98 -16.27 22.51
N GLU A 61 -33.08 -15.74 23.02
CA GLU A 61 -34.20 -16.57 23.47
C GLU A 61 -34.92 -17.08 22.21
N SER A 62 -34.78 -18.39 21.97
CA SER A 62 -35.56 -19.11 20.97
C SER A 62 -37.04 -19.10 21.38
N SER A 63 -37.91 -18.52 20.55
CA SER A 63 -39.35 -18.77 20.62
C SER A 63 -39.86 -19.24 19.27
N GLU A 64 -40.63 -20.32 19.31
CA GLU A 64 -41.17 -21.07 18.19
C GLU A 64 -42.19 -20.28 17.34
N TYR A 65 -42.07 -20.42 16.02
CA TYR A 65 -43.14 -20.49 15.00
C TYR A 65 -44.26 -19.43 14.99
N SER A 66 -44.23 -18.49 14.03
CA SER A 66 -45.43 -18.08 13.26
C SER A 66 -45.15 -17.08 12.11
N SER A 67 -45.78 -17.36 10.97
CA SER A 67 -46.18 -16.48 9.86
C SER A 67 -45.11 -15.57 9.22
N ASP A 68 -44.65 -15.94 8.02
CA ASP A 68 -43.77 -15.16 7.14
C ASP A 68 -44.26 -13.71 6.84
N SER A 69 -45.52 -13.39 7.11
CA SER A 69 -46.07 -12.03 6.96
C SER A 69 -45.62 -11.05 8.04
N ASP A 70 -45.46 -11.52 9.28
CA ASP A 70 -45.27 -10.65 10.45
C ASP A 70 -43.80 -10.28 10.63
N ASP A 71 -42.90 -11.16 10.19
CA ASP A 71 -41.44 -10.94 10.21
C ASP A 71 -41.00 -9.91 9.15
N PHE A 72 -41.66 -9.91 7.98
CA PHE A 72 -41.44 -8.91 6.94
C PHE A 72 -41.86 -7.49 7.40
N ASP A 73 -43.04 -7.36 8.03
CA ASP A 73 -43.52 -6.08 8.56
C ASP A 73 -42.65 -5.56 9.72
N TYR A 74 -42.09 -6.47 10.54
CA TYR A 74 -41.16 -6.14 11.61
C TYR A 74 -39.83 -5.60 11.07
N GLU A 75 -39.17 -6.31 10.15
CA GLU A 75 -37.90 -5.88 9.55
C GLU A 75 -38.08 -4.58 8.75
N MET A 76 -39.19 -4.42 8.01
CA MET A 76 -39.48 -3.18 7.30
C MET A 76 -39.68 -1.98 8.24
N THR A 77 -40.25 -2.21 9.43
CA THR A 77 -40.40 -1.19 10.47
C THR A 77 -39.06 -0.80 11.11
N LYS A 78 -38.19 -1.78 11.36
CA LYS A 78 -36.83 -1.59 11.87
C LYS A 78 -35.96 -0.82 10.87
N HIS A 79 -36.01 -1.19 9.59
CA HIS A 79 -35.33 -0.49 8.50
C HIS A 79 -35.77 0.99 8.41
N ARG A 80 -37.10 1.26 8.46
CA ARG A 80 -37.63 2.63 8.50
C ARG A 80 -37.13 3.45 9.71
N LYS A 81 -37.03 2.84 10.90
CA LYS A 81 -36.50 3.50 12.10
C LYS A 81 -35.02 3.84 11.94
N ARG A 82 -34.21 2.90 11.44
CA ARG A 82 -32.77 3.10 11.17
C ARG A 82 -32.54 4.24 10.18
N ARG A 83 -33.31 4.28 9.07
CA ARG A 83 -33.23 5.37 8.08
C ARG A 83 -33.53 6.75 8.67
N LYS A 84 -34.59 6.87 9.49
CA LYS A 84 -34.92 8.13 10.17
C LYS A 84 -33.81 8.58 11.12
N LEU A 85 -33.21 7.64 11.84
CA LEU A 85 -32.09 7.93 12.74
C LEU A 85 -30.83 8.36 11.95
N GLY A 86 -30.51 7.68 10.85
CA GLY A 86 -29.42 8.05 9.95
C GLY A 86 -29.58 9.46 9.40
N GLN A 87 -30.77 9.83 8.94
CA GLN A 87 -31.09 11.19 8.47
C GLN A 87 -30.91 12.25 9.58
N LYS A 88 -31.24 11.92 10.82
CA LYS A 88 -30.99 12.81 11.96
C LYS A 88 -29.50 13.05 12.15
N TYR A 89 -28.68 11.99 12.15
CA TYR A 89 -27.23 12.11 12.28
C TYR A 89 -26.59 12.89 11.13
N LEU A 90 -27.03 12.67 9.89
CA LEU A 90 -26.56 13.41 8.72
C LEU A 90 -26.80 14.91 8.86
N LYS A 91 -27.99 15.29 9.34
CA LYS A 91 -28.32 16.69 9.60
C LYS A 91 -27.45 17.31 10.70
N GLU A 92 -27.17 16.57 11.77
CA GLU A 92 -26.28 17.01 12.85
C GLU A 92 -24.84 17.20 12.36
N ILE A 93 -24.31 16.23 11.59
CA ILE A 93 -22.98 16.31 10.97
C ILE A 93 -22.88 17.52 10.04
N ARG A 94 -23.87 17.73 9.16
CA ARG A 94 -23.89 18.90 8.27
C ARG A 94 -23.93 20.21 9.04
N SER A 95 -24.76 20.30 10.08
CA SER A 95 -24.82 21.48 10.92
C SER A 95 -23.48 21.77 11.60
N TYR A 96 -22.77 20.73 12.06
CA TYR A 96 -21.46 20.84 12.68
C TYR A 96 -20.37 21.27 11.68
N LEU A 97 -20.44 20.80 10.44
CA LEU A 97 -19.45 21.12 9.40
C LEU A 97 -19.72 22.48 8.74
N SER A 98 -20.90 23.08 8.92
CA SER A 98 -21.33 24.28 8.18
C SER A 98 -20.45 25.52 8.40
N ASP A 99 -19.77 25.63 9.54
CA ASP A 99 -18.85 26.73 9.87
C ASP A 99 -17.37 26.35 9.71
N LYS A 100 -17.07 25.13 9.25
CA LYS A 100 -15.71 24.61 9.15
C LYS A 100 -15.14 24.82 7.75
N PRO A 101 -13.82 25.03 7.60
CA PRO A 101 -13.17 25.08 6.29
C PRO A 101 -13.42 23.83 5.43
N THR A 102 -13.69 22.69 6.06
CA THR A 102 -13.98 21.41 5.38
C THR A 102 -15.28 21.42 4.57
N ILE A 103 -16.15 22.42 4.76
CA ILE A 103 -17.42 22.53 4.01
C ILE A 103 -17.21 22.58 2.50
N VAL A 104 -16.06 23.11 2.04
CA VAL A 104 -15.72 23.20 0.61
C VAL A 104 -15.49 21.84 -0.05
N HIS A 105 -15.22 20.80 0.76
CA HIS A 105 -15.02 19.43 0.29
C HIS A 105 -16.29 18.58 0.42
N LEU A 106 -17.38 19.15 0.95
CA LEU A 106 -18.63 18.42 1.12
C LEU A 106 -19.51 18.53 -0.13
N VAL A 107 -19.92 17.38 -0.67
CA VAL A 107 -20.96 17.33 -1.71
C VAL A 107 -22.31 17.56 -1.04
N ASP A 108 -23.12 18.47 -1.58
CA ASP A 108 -24.46 18.80 -1.04
C ASP A 108 -25.51 17.72 -1.37
N LYS A 109 -25.20 16.45 -1.08
CA LYS A 109 -26.10 15.30 -1.21
C LYS A 109 -25.87 14.34 -0.03
N ASP A 110 -26.95 13.80 0.51
CA ASP A 110 -26.92 12.83 1.61
C ASP A 110 -27.41 11.47 1.12
N PHE A 111 -26.80 10.40 1.61
CA PHE A 111 -27.15 9.03 1.28
C PHE A 111 -27.26 8.19 2.55
N SER A 112 -28.39 7.50 2.73
CA SER A 112 -28.67 6.59 3.85
C SER A 112 -28.79 5.14 3.34
N ILE A 113 -27.67 4.50 3.06
CA ILE A 113 -27.65 3.18 2.40
C ILE A 113 -27.77 2.04 3.41
N ASP A 114 -28.58 1.05 3.09
CA ASP A 114 -28.60 -0.24 3.78
C ASP A 114 -27.93 -1.33 2.93
N ASN A 115 -26.71 -1.73 3.31
CA ASN A 115 -25.92 -2.74 2.58
C ASN A 115 -26.45 -4.18 2.75
N THR A 116 -27.52 -4.39 3.53
CA THR A 116 -28.12 -5.72 3.72
C THR A 116 -29.23 -6.04 2.73
N ILE A 117 -29.64 -5.05 1.94
CA ILE A 117 -30.70 -5.16 0.94
C ILE A 117 -30.25 -4.55 -0.39
N ASP A 118 -31.00 -4.81 -1.45
CA ASP A 118 -30.87 -4.10 -2.70
C ASP A 118 -31.48 -2.69 -2.57
N ASP A 119 -30.68 -1.74 -2.11
CA ASP A 119 -31.09 -0.36 -1.84
C ASP A 119 -30.83 0.54 -3.06
N ASP A 120 -31.90 1.06 -3.66
CA ASP A 120 -31.85 2.05 -4.76
C ASP A 120 -30.98 3.28 -4.45
N GLU A 121 -30.78 3.58 -3.16
CA GLU A 121 -29.91 4.67 -2.72
C GLU A 121 -28.43 4.41 -3.00
N LEU A 122 -28.01 3.14 -3.04
CA LEU A 122 -26.66 2.77 -3.48
C LEU A 122 -26.42 3.19 -4.94
N GLU A 123 -27.38 2.97 -5.82
CA GLU A 123 -27.29 3.41 -7.22
C GLU A 123 -27.27 4.95 -7.34
N LYS A 124 -27.97 5.67 -6.45
CA LYS A 124 -27.89 7.13 -6.38
C LYS A 124 -26.50 7.60 -5.92
N LEU A 125 -25.88 6.90 -4.97
CA LEU A 125 -24.52 7.18 -4.54
C LEU A 125 -23.54 6.95 -5.68
N LYS A 126 -23.59 5.78 -6.35
CA LYS A 126 -22.71 5.46 -7.49
C LYS A 126 -22.79 6.53 -8.60
N ARG A 127 -24.01 6.94 -8.99
CA ARG A 127 -24.20 8.02 -9.97
C ARG A 127 -23.60 9.33 -9.50
N THR A 128 -23.78 9.68 -8.22
CA THR A 128 -23.21 10.91 -7.67
C THR A 128 -21.68 10.88 -7.63
N ILE A 129 -21.08 9.74 -7.27
CA ILE A 129 -19.61 9.57 -7.34
C ILE A 129 -19.13 9.82 -8.76
N PHE A 130 -19.79 9.24 -9.77
CA PHE A 130 -19.45 9.45 -11.17
C PHE A 130 -19.61 10.93 -11.60
N GLU A 131 -20.71 11.58 -11.23
CA GLU A 131 -20.94 13.01 -11.49
C GLU A 131 -19.83 13.89 -10.87
N VAL A 132 -19.44 13.62 -9.62
CA VAL A 132 -18.41 14.39 -8.92
C VAL A 132 -17.01 14.12 -9.50
N ALA A 133 -16.72 12.86 -9.84
CA ALA A 133 -15.46 12.48 -10.47
C ALA A 133 -15.30 13.12 -11.85
N SER A 134 -16.37 13.18 -12.65
CA SER A 134 -16.36 13.80 -13.98
C SER A 134 -16.25 15.32 -13.98
N GLN A 135 -16.49 15.98 -12.83
CA GLN A 135 -16.28 17.41 -12.64
C GLN A 135 -14.85 17.78 -12.24
N GLN A 136 -14.00 16.79 -11.94
CA GLN A 136 -12.62 17.05 -11.57
C GLN A 136 -11.86 17.67 -12.75
N ARG A 137 -10.98 18.63 -12.47
CA ARG A 137 -10.25 19.38 -13.50
C ARG A 137 -9.45 18.47 -14.44
N TYR A 138 -8.89 17.41 -13.89
CA TYR A 138 -8.07 16.44 -14.61
C TYR A 138 -8.89 15.41 -15.39
N TRP A 139 -10.23 15.42 -15.28
CA TRP A 139 -11.07 14.45 -15.97
C TRP A 139 -10.99 14.63 -17.49
N GLY A 140 -10.60 13.57 -18.20
CA GLY A 140 -10.43 13.60 -19.64
C GLY A 140 -9.15 14.28 -20.13
N GLU A 141 -8.24 14.68 -19.23
CA GLU A 141 -6.90 15.11 -19.61
C GLU A 141 -6.18 14.00 -20.38
N GLN A 142 -5.48 14.41 -21.44
CA GLN A 142 -4.72 13.48 -22.27
C GLN A 142 -3.34 13.28 -21.67
N ILE A 143 -2.98 12.04 -21.39
CA ILE A 143 -1.63 11.68 -20.98
C ILE A 143 -0.83 11.15 -22.18
N PRO A 144 0.50 11.35 -22.21
CA PRO A 144 1.34 10.77 -23.25
C PRO A 144 1.23 9.25 -23.30
N THR A 145 1.12 8.66 -24.50
CA THR A 145 1.10 7.20 -24.66
C THR A 145 2.36 6.53 -24.13
N THR A 146 3.50 7.23 -24.15
CA THR A 146 4.75 6.79 -23.53
C THR A 146 4.60 6.51 -22.05
N TRP A 147 3.92 7.40 -21.32
CA TRP A 147 3.70 7.27 -19.89
C TRP A 147 2.84 6.04 -19.59
N PHE A 148 1.75 5.86 -20.34
CA PHE A 148 0.89 4.69 -20.19
C PHE A 148 1.66 3.37 -20.44
N LEU A 149 2.46 3.29 -21.50
CA LEU A 149 3.23 2.08 -21.82
C LEU A 149 4.28 1.77 -20.73
N LEU A 150 4.97 2.78 -20.22
CA LEU A 150 5.95 2.60 -19.16
C LEU A 150 5.28 2.24 -17.83
N GLU A 151 4.15 2.88 -17.49
CA GLU A 151 3.32 2.52 -16.33
C GLU A 151 2.91 1.05 -16.38
N GLN A 152 2.46 0.55 -17.53
CA GLN A 152 2.12 -0.88 -17.70
C GLN A 152 3.30 -1.81 -17.46
N GLN A 153 4.53 -1.40 -17.80
CA GLN A 153 5.73 -2.18 -17.48
C GLN A 153 6.02 -2.17 -15.96
N LEU A 154 5.87 -1.03 -15.30
CA LEU A 154 6.03 -0.93 -13.84
C LEU A 154 4.98 -1.76 -13.09
N ILE A 155 3.73 -1.75 -13.55
CA ILE A 155 2.65 -2.59 -13.02
C ILE A 155 3.01 -4.07 -13.14
N LYS A 156 3.51 -4.52 -14.31
CA LYS A 156 3.94 -5.92 -14.48
C LYS A 156 5.07 -6.32 -13.53
N LEU A 157 6.01 -5.42 -13.25
CA LEU A 157 7.08 -5.67 -12.28
C LEU A 157 6.53 -5.77 -10.85
N ARG A 158 5.63 -4.87 -10.48
CA ARG A 158 4.92 -4.92 -9.19
C ARG A 158 4.16 -6.24 -9.04
N ASP A 159 3.42 -6.64 -10.05
CA ASP A 159 2.63 -7.87 -10.05
C ASP A 159 3.53 -9.12 -10.05
N ALA A 160 4.76 -9.02 -10.57
CA ALA A 160 5.81 -10.03 -10.42
C ALA A 160 6.49 -10.03 -9.04
N GLY A 161 6.06 -9.17 -8.11
CA GLY A 161 6.52 -9.12 -6.73
C GLY A 161 7.57 -8.04 -6.43
N VAL A 162 7.99 -7.24 -7.41
CA VAL A 162 9.00 -6.19 -7.18
C VAL A 162 8.40 -5.06 -6.33
N LYS A 163 8.95 -4.84 -5.14
CA LYS A 163 8.47 -3.81 -4.19
C LYS A 163 9.08 -2.44 -4.39
N VAL A 164 10.38 -2.42 -4.66
CA VAL A 164 11.17 -1.20 -4.83
C VAL A 164 11.98 -1.32 -6.11
N ILE A 165 12.04 -0.25 -6.88
CA ILE A 165 12.87 -0.14 -8.08
C ILE A 165 13.73 1.12 -7.99
N SER A 166 14.94 1.06 -8.54
CA SER A 166 15.76 2.25 -8.66
C SER A 166 15.28 3.12 -9.82
N ARG A 167 15.42 4.45 -9.70
CA ARG A 167 15.15 5.38 -10.80
C ARG A 167 15.99 5.05 -12.05
N SER A 168 17.23 4.59 -11.85
CA SER A 168 18.08 4.15 -12.96
C SER A 168 17.51 2.94 -13.70
N ASP A 169 16.88 2.00 -13.00
CA ASP A 169 16.26 0.84 -13.64
C ASP A 169 14.97 1.23 -14.38
N VAL A 170 14.20 2.19 -13.87
CA VAL A 170 13.08 2.79 -14.61
C VAL A 170 13.58 3.45 -15.91
N GLU A 171 14.69 4.18 -15.86
CA GLU A 171 15.30 4.76 -17.06
C GLU A 171 15.79 3.70 -18.06
N LYS A 172 16.26 2.55 -17.58
CA LYS A 172 16.62 1.41 -18.46
C LYS A 172 15.38 0.81 -19.12
N LEU A 173 14.33 0.56 -18.35
CA LEU A 173 13.05 0.07 -18.89
C LEU A 173 12.49 1.01 -19.96
N ASN A 174 12.53 2.32 -19.70
CA ASN A 174 12.15 3.35 -20.66
C ASN A 174 12.98 3.27 -21.96
N LYS A 175 14.29 3.00 -21.88
CA LYS A 175 15.18 2.85 -23.06
C LYS A 175 14.93 1.56 -23.85
N GLU A 176 14.39 0.52 -23.22
CA GLU A 176 14.01 -0.72 -23.88
C GLU A 176 12.66 -0.61 -24.60
N GLY A 177 11.85 0.40 -24.25
CA GLY A 177 10.57 0.69 -24.86
C GLY A 177 10.66 1.18 -26.32
N THR A 178 9.61 0.92 -27.08
CA THR A 178 9.44 1.38 -28.46
C THR A 178 9.25 2.90 -28.57
N VAL A 179 8.67 3.51 -27.53
CA VAL A 179 8.52 4.96 -27.39
C VAL A 179 9.01 5.34 -26.00
N GLN A 180 9.82 6.40 -25.90
CA GLN A 180 10.61 6.70 -24.71
C GLN A 180 10.34 8.12 -24.24
N ILE A 181 10.32 8.30 -22.91
CA ILE A 181 10.47 9.58 -22.24
C ILE A 181 11.88 10.09 -22.55
N LYS A 182 12.00 11.33 -23.04
CA LYS A 182 13.23 11.80 -23.71
C LYS A 182 14.22 12.44 -22.76
N ASP A 183 13.73 13.11 -21.72
CA ASP A 183 14.54 13.87 -20.80
C ASP A 183 14.21 13.54 -19.34
N SER A 184 15.13 13.93 -18.46
CA SER A 184 15.02 13.65 -17.03
C SER A 184 13.91 14.44 -16.34
N GLU A 185 13.50 15.60 -16.86
CA GLU A 185 12.44 16.41 -16.26
C GLU A 185 11.08 15.79 -16.57
N GLU A 186 10.88 15.32 -17.80
CA GLU A 186 9.71 14.54 -18.21
C GLU A 186 9.61 13.24 -17.40
N MET A 187 10.73 12.57 -17.11
CA MET A 187 10.74 11.37 -16.24
C MET A 187 10.27 11.69 -14.81
N ASP A 188 10.73 12.80 -14.24
CA ASP A 188 10.27 13.20 -12.91
C ASP A 188 8.79 13.56 -12.92
N LEU A 189 8.31 14.22 -13.97
CA LEU A 189 6.91 14.58 -14.11
C LEU A 189 6.03 13.32 -14.21
N PHE A 190 6.47 12.32 -14.98
CA PHE A 190 5.82 11.01 -15.07
C PHE A 190 5.76 10.31 -13.71
N LEU A 191 6.89 10.21 -12.99
CA LEU A 191 6.94 9.57 -11.69
C LEU A 191 6.11 10.33 -10.63
N THR A 192 6.09 11.66 -10.72
CA THR A 192 5.26 12.51 -9.85
C THR A 192 3.77 12.28 -10.14
N TYR A 193 3.39 12.20 -11.42
CA TYR A 193 2.03 11.86 -11.82
C TYR A 193 1.59 10.51 -11.24
N LEU A 194 2.41 9.47 -11.36
CA LEU A 194 2.10 8.15 -10.78
C LEU A 194 2.06 8.16 -9.25
N HIS A 195 2.81 9.06 -8.60
CA HIS A 195 2.72 9.27 -7.16
C HIS A 195 1.41 9.93 -6.75
N GLU A 196 0.97 10.95 -7.48
CA GLU A 196 -0.27 11.67 -7.23
C GLU A 196 -1.51 10.80 -7.48
N THR A 197 -1.45 9.86 -8.42
CA THR A 197 -2.52 8.87 -8.64
C THR A 197 -2.49 7.70 -7.65
N GLY A 198 -1.44 7.61 -6.81
CA GLY A 198 -1.25 6.52 -5.87
C GLY A 198 -0.84 5.19 -6.52
N THR A 199 -0.37 5.20 -7.77
CA THR A 199 0.14 4.01 -8.46
C THR A 199 1.47 3.55 -7.84
N ILE A 200 2.33 4.52 -7.48
CA ILE A 200 3.65 4.30 -6.84
C ILE A 200 3.87 5.31 -5.70
N ILE A 201 4.92 5.14 -4.90
CA ILE A 201 5.42 6.21 -4.01
C ILE A 201 6.77 6.71 -4.52
N TYR A 202 6.82 8.01 -4.83
CA TYR A 202 8.01 8.68 -5.33
C TYR A 202 8.09 10.09 -4.74
N PHE A 203 9.29 10.47 -4.29
CA PHE A 203 9.57 11.83 -3.84
C PHE A 203 10.73 12.41 -4.63
N ASN A 204 10.49 13.51 -5.35
CA ASN A 204 11.54 14.24 -6.07
C ASN A 204 12.37 15.12 -5.13
N ILE A 205 13.02 14.49 -4.15
CA ILE A 205 13.96 15.13 -3.22
C ILE A 205 15.25 14.33 -3.18
N GLU A 206 16.39 14.99 -3.01
CA GLU A 206 17.73 14.41 -3.16
C GLU A 206 17.92 13.06 -2.43
N VAL A 207 17.36 12.92 -1.22
CA VAL A 207 17.56 11.74 -0.37
C VAL A 207 16.65 10.54 -0.76
N LEU A 208 15.58 10.78 -1.52
CA LEU A 208 14.57 9.76 -1.88
C LEU A 208 14.40 9.54 -3.38
N ARG A 209 14.89 10.45 -4.22
CA ARG A 209 14.66 10.45 -5.68
C ARG A 209 15.14 9.17 -6.38
N ASP A 210 16.13 8.49 -5.83
CA ASP A 210 16.77 7.35 -6.47
C ASP A 210 16.00 6.03 -6.30
N ASN A 211 15.10 5.92 -5.31
CA ASN A 211 14.35 4.70 -5.02
C ASN A 211 12.86 4.99 -5.05
N ILE A 212 12.12 4.12 -5.73
CA ILE A 212 10.69 4.23 -5.96
C ILE A 212 10.03 2.99 -5.35
N ILE A 213 9.02 3.19 -4.50
CA ILE A 213 8.20 2.08 -4.03
C ILE A 213 7.13 1.82 -5.09
N LEU A 214 7.22 0.67 -5.77
CA LEU A 214 6.25 0.25 -6.78
C LEU A 214 4.96 -0.29 -6.18
N ASP A 215 5.00 -0.75 -4.93
CA ASP A 215 3.86 -1.33 -4.23
C ASP A 215 3.49 -0.49 -2.99
N PRO A 216 2.54 0.47 -3.13
CA PRO A 216 2.05 1.25 -1.99
C PRO A 216 1.37 0.40 -0.90
N ILE A 217 0.78 -0.76 -1.24
CA ILE A 217 0.16 -1.66 -0.26
C ILE A 217 1.23 -2.27 0.64
N TRP A 218 2.37 -2.63 0.06
CA TRP A 218 3.52 -3.13 0.83
C TRP A 218 4.05 -2.09 1.83
N LEU A 219 4.05 -0.79 1.50
CA LEU A 219 4.36 0.27 2.47
C LEU A 219 3.33 0.30 3.62
N ILE A 220 2.05 0.11 3.32
CA ILE A 220 1.00 0.01 4.34
C ILE A 220 1.23 -1.20 5.23
N ASP A 221 1.64 -2.34 4.69
CA ASP A 221 1.93 -3.53 5.50
C ASP A 221 3.16 -3.31 6.41
N ALA A 222 4.18 -2.59 5.96
CA ALA A 222 5.29 -2.15 6.81
C ALA A 222 4.79 -1.29 8.00
N LEU A 223 3.85 -0.38 7.74
CA LEU A 223 3.22 0.46 8.77
C LEU A 223 2.36 -0.34 9.72
N LYS A 224 1.54 -1.27 9.22
CA LYS A 224 0.74 -2.18 10.05
C LYS A 224 1.65 -2.98 10.96
N LEU A 225 2.78 -3.48 10.47
CA LEU A 225 3.74 -4.19 11.31
C LEU A 225 4.35 -3.31 12.39
N LEU A 226 4.56 -2.02 12.12
CA LEU A 226 5.07 -1.07 13.11
C LEU A 226 4.04 -0.76 14.21
N ILE A 227 2.78 -0.57 13.82
CA ILE A 227 1.68 -0.17 14.73
C ILE A 227 1.11 -1.37 15.48
N ASN A 228 0.87 -2.47 14.76
CA ASN A 228 0.36 -3.74 15.29
C ASN A 228 1.48 -4.67 15.76
N ALA A 229 2.66 -4.12 16.04
CA ALA A 229 3.79 -4.86 16.59
C ALA A 229 3.51 -5.35 18.03
N HIS A 230 2.37 -5.99 18.29
CA HIS A 230 2.26 -6.87 19.43
C HIS A 230 3.41 -7.86 19.31
N PRO A 231 4.38 -7.85 20.23
CA PRO A 231 5.47 -8.75 20.08
C PRO A 231 4.87 -10.14 20.26
N ASN A 232 5.34 -11.12 19.52
CA ASN A 232 5.35 -12.51 20.00
C ASN A 232 6.32 -12.65 21.21
N LEU A 233 6.50 -11.58 22.00
CA LEU A 233 7.07 -11.61 23.34
C LEU A 233 5.84 -11.75 24.23
N PRO A 234 5.76 -12.82 25.04
CA PRO A 234 4.59 -13.11 25.85
C PRO A 234 4.14 -11.86 26.60
N GLU A 235 2.90 -11.44 26.36
CA GLU A 235 2.23 -10.35 27.07
C GLU A 235 1.87 -10.80 28.49
N SER A 236 2.83 -11.24 29.30
CA SER A 236 2.71 -11.32 30.75
C SER A 236 4.01 -11.85 31.35
N PRO A 237 4.57 -11.24 32.41
CA PRO A 237 5.54 -11.90 33.29
C PRO A 237 4.89 -12.93 34.23
N ALA A 238 3.60 -13.21 34.11
CA ALA A 238 2.93 -14.26 34.87
C ALA A 238 2.49 -15.36 33.91
N GLU A 239 3.30 -16.42 33.81
CA GLU A 239 2.86 -17.82 33.95
C GLU A 239 3.84 -18.85 33.35
N ASN A 240 4.92 -18.44 32.68
CA ASN A 240 6.00 -19.36 32.30
C ASN A 240 7.40 -18.73 32.45
N GLU A 241 7.85 -18.51 33.68
CA GLU A 241 9.22 -18.11 34.08
C GLU A 241 10.29 -19.19 33.81
N SER A 242 10.18 -19.96 32.73
CA SER A 242 11.07 -21.09 32.51
C SER A 242 11.25 -21.39 31.04
N GLN A 243 11.84 -20.45 30.30
CA GLN A 243 12.89 -20.76 29.30
C GLN A 243 13.50 -19.46 28.73
N SER A 244 14.73 -19.20 29.17
CA SER A 244 15.73 -18.30 28.58
C SER A 244 15.32 -16.85 28.30
N ASP A 245 15.24 -16.04 29.35
CA ASP A 245 15.38 -14.59 29.21
C ASP A 245 16.84 -14.23 28.91
N SER A 246 17.19 -14.16 27.62
CA SER A 246 18.45 -13.52 27.23
C SER A 246 18.39 -12.03 27.63
N PRO A 247 19.50 -11.43 28.11
CA PRO A 247 19.57 -9.98 28.32
C PRO A 247 19.12 -9.16 27.09
N ALA A 248 19.29 -9.72 25.88
CA ALA A 248 18.85 -9.12 24.63
C ALA A 248 17.31 -9.04 24.51
N ASP A 249 16.59 -10.10 24.91
CA ASP A 249 15.12 -10.13 24.83
C ASP A 249 14.50 -9.15 25.83
N SER A 250 15.09 -9.04 27.02
CA SER A 250 14.70 -8.03 28.01
C SER A 250 14.89 -6.59 27.52
N ALA A 251 16.00 -6.32 26.81
CA ALA A 251 16.27 -5.01 26.24
C ALA A 251 15.29 -4.62 25.13
N ILE A 252 14.93 -5.55 24.23
CA ILE A 252 13.92 -5.31 23.20
C ILE A 252 12.53 -5.10 23.81
N ARG A 253 12.16 -5.86 24.86
CA ARG A 253 10.90 -5.63 25.60
C ARG A 253 10.84 -4.24 26.24
N GLN A 254 11.96 -3.71 26.73
CA GLN A 254 12.01 -2.34 27.25
C GLN A 254 11.77 -1.31 26.13
N LYS A 255 12.42 -1.48 24.97
CA LYS A 255 12.23 -0.60 23.81
C LYS A 255 10.79 -0.62 23.28
N TRP A 256 10.15 -1.78 23.29
CA TRP A 256 8.73 -1.92 22.97
C TRP A 256 7.83 -1.14 23.93
N ARG A 257 8.09 -1.24 25.25
CA ARG A 257 7.36 -0.44 26.25
C ARG A 257 7.52 1.05 26.02
N ASP A 258 8.73 1.51 25.71
CA ASP A 258 8.98 2.92 25.38
C ASP A 258 8.24 3.36 24.09
N PHE A 259 8.11 2.48 23.09
CA PHE A 259 7.30 2.76 21.91
C PHE A 259 5.80 2.88 22.24
N LYS A 260 5.24 1.92 22.98
CA LYS A 260 3.81 1.90 23.34
C LYS A 260 3.40 3.05 24.26
N GLU A 261 4.23 3.38 25.25
CA GLU A 261 3.92 4.40 26.25
C GLU A 261 4.30 5.82 25.81
N LYS A 262 5.39 5.97 25.06
CA LYS A 262 5.98 7.28 24.75
C LYS A 262 6.07 7.59 23.26
N GLY A 263 5.71 6.65 22.38
CA GLY A 263 5.84 6.80 20.94
C GLY A 263 7.28 6.83 20.43
N VAL A 264 8.24 6.30 21.21
CA VAL A 264 9.67 6.33 20.85
C VAL A 264 10.03 5.10 20.03
N LEU A 265 10.26 5.30 18.73
CA LEU A 265 10.71 4.25 17.83
C LEU A 265 12.25 4.20 17.78
N SER A 266 12.85 3.21 18.43
CA SER A 266 14.30 2.99 18.35
C SER A 266 14.71 2.16 17.11
N PRO A 267 15.88 2.40 16.50
CA PRO A 267 16.38 1.60 15.37
C PRO A 267 16.39 0.10 15.63
N GLU A 268 16.77 -0.31 16.83
CA GLU A 268 16.87 -1.73 17.20
C GLU A 268 15.50 -2.38 17.36
N LEU A 269 14.47 -1.59 17.67
CA LEU A 269 13.09 -2.07 17.63
C LEU A 269 12.65 -2.28 16.18
N VAL A 270 12.99 -1.37 15.25
CA VAL A 270 12.71 -1.57 13.82
C VAL A 270 13.40 -2.84 13.32
N ASP A 271 14.65 -3.09 13.70
CA ASP A 271 15.37 -4.32 13.36
C ASP A 271 14.72 -5.58 13.91
N ALA A 272 14.19 -5.52 15.14
CA ALA A 272 13.47 -6.61 15.76
C ALA A 272 12.09 -6.85 15.13
N LEU A 273 11.44 -5.82 14.57
CA LEU A 273 10.13 -5.94 13.93
C LEU A 273 10.23 -6.36 12.46
N TRP A 274 11.18 -5.79 11.73
CA TRP A 274 11.46 -6.07 10.33
C TRP A 274 12.68 -6.98 10.21
N THR A 275 12.65 -8.14 10.88
CA THR A 275 13.78 -9.07 10.86
C THR A 275 14.05 -9.56 9.45
N LYS A 276 15.32 -9.80 9.12
CA LYS A 276 15.72 -10.28 7.80
C LYS A 276 15.12 -11.65 7.48
N GLU A 277 14.94 -12.50 8.49
CA GLU A 277 14.40 -13.85 8.35
C GLU A 277 12.92 -13.83 7.99
N LYS A 278 12.13 -12.94 8.60
CA LYS A 278 10.68 -12.87 8.40
C LYS A 278 10.28 -11.90 7.28
N TYR A 279 11.02 -10.81 7.14
CA TYR A 279 10.72 -9.71 6.22
C TYR A 279 11.97 -9.21 5.49
N PRO A 280 12.60 -10.02 4.63
CA PRO A 280 13.87 -9.70 3.98
C PRO A 280 13.81 -8.40 3.15
N GLU A 281 12.69 -8.13 2.47
CA GLU A 281 12.51 -6.93 1.64
C GLU A 281 12.35 -5.66 2.49
N LEU A 282 11.62 -5.73 3.60
CA LEU A 282 11.50 -4.60 4.54
C LEU A 282 12.84 -4.29 5.18
N HIS A 283 13.55 -5.33 5.62
CA HIS A 283 14.88 -5.19 6.19
C HIS A 283 15.86 -4.56 5.20
N ALA A 284 15.87 -5.02 3.94
CA ALA A 284 16.75 -4.50 2.89
C ALA A 284 16.47 -3.03 2.55
N ASN A 285 15.22 -2.58 2.66
CA ASN A 285 14.78 -1.22 2.30
C ASN A 285 14.49 -0.34 3.52
N LYS A 286 14.87 -0.76 4.73
CA LYS A 286 14.52 -0.12 6.01
C LYS A 286 14.76 1.38 6.01
N ASP A 287 15.95 1.82 5.63
CA ASP A 287 16.32 3.24 5.68
C ASP A 287 15.50 4.09 4.70
N HIS A 288 15.19 3.54 3.53
CA HIS A 288 14.33 4.21 2.54
C HIS A 288 12.89 4.30 3.06
N LEU A 289 12.36 3.20 3.61
CA LEU A 289 11.01 3.15 4.19
C LEU A 289 10.85 4.16 5.34
N LEU A 290 11.80 4.20 6.28
CA LEU A 290 11.74 5.16 7.40
C LEU A 290 11.74 6.60 6.91
N ARG A 291 12.56 6.94 5.90
CA ARG A 291 12.57 8.28 5.31
C ARG A 291 11.26 8.61 4.59
N VAL A 292 10.66 7.64 3.90
CA VAL A 292 9.33 7.80 3.29
C VAL A 292 8.26 8.03 4.37
N MET A 293 8.30 7.28 5.47
CA MET A 293 7.41 7.48 6.62
C MET A 293 7.61 8.85 7.28
N GLU A 294 8.85 9.36 7.34
CA GLU A 294 9.14 10.73 7.78
C GLU A 294 8.49 11.76 6.84
N GLN A 295 8.57 11.58 5.52
CA GLN A 295 7.92 12.50 4.56
C GLN A 295 6.39 12.50 4.68
N PHE A 296 5.80 11.34 4.96
CA PHE A 296 4.37 11.24 5.25
C PHE A 296 3.98 11.77 6.63
N ASN A 297 4.93 12.27 7.43
CA ASN A 297 4.74 12.73 8.80
C ASN A 297 4.17 11.66 9.74
N ILE A 298 4.45 10.39 9.45
CA ILE A 298 4.03 9.26 10.28
C ILE A 298 4.99 9.12 11.47
N ILE A 299 6.29 9.28 11.20
CA ILE A 299 7.34 9.33 12.22
C ILE A 299 8.10 10.65 12.10
N ALA A 300 8.76 11.05 13.19
CA ALA A 300 9.59 12.24 13.19
C ALA A 300 10.85 12.01 14.01
N LYS A 301 11.95 12.65 13.60
CA LYS A 301 13.17 12.65 14.40
C LYS A 301 12.96 13.47 15.67
N PRO A 302 13.52 13.03 16.81
CA PRO A 302 13.53 13.85 18.02
C PRO A 302 14.17 15.21 17.72
N ARG A 303 13.57 16.29 18.20
CA ARG A 303 14.22 17.62 18.13
C ARG A 303 15.51 17.55 18.94
N SER A 304 16.66 17.68 18.29
CA SER A 304 17.91 17.83 19.01
C SER A 304 17.91 19.20 19.68
N PHE A 305 18.10 19.24 21.01
CA PHE A 305 18.14 20.49 21.77
C PHE A 305 19.29 21.43 21.32
N SER A 306 20.24 20.95 20.51
CA SER A 306 21.29 21.76 19.89
C SER A 306 20.78 22.81 18.88
N GLU A 307 19.55 22.68 18.38
CA GLU A 307 18.94 23.67 17.47
C GLU A 307 18.13 24.75 18.21
N ILE A 308 17.84 24.55 19.49
CA ILE A 308 17.21 25.55 20.33
C ILE A 308 18.34 26.27 21.04
N GLY A 309 18.73 27.44 20.52
CA GLY A 309 19.79 28.31 21.07
C GLY A 309 19.51 28.81 22.48
N VAL A 310 19.52 27.91 23.47
CA VAL A 310 19.53 28.25 24.88
C VAL A 310 20.99 28.48 25.26
N LYS A 311 21.42 29.75 25.19
CA LYS A 311 22.57 30.21 25.97
C LYS A 311 22.21 30.03 27.44
N VAL A 312 22.68 28.94 28.04
CA VAL A 312 22.73 28.85 29.50
C VAL A 312 23.75 29.88 29.96
N SER A 313 23.26 30.85 30.72
CA SER A 313 24.04 31.91 31.36
C SER A 313 24.68 31.40 32.64
#